data_AF-A0A1X0AD60-F1
#
_entry.id   AF-A0A1X0AD60-F1
#
_cell.length_a   1.000
_cell.length_b   1.000
_cell.length_c   1.000
_cell.angle_alpha   90.00
_cell.angle_beta   90.00
_cell.angle_gamma   90.00
#
_symmetry.space_group_name_H-M   'P 1'
#
loop_
_entity.id
_entity.type
_entity.pdbx_description
1 polymer ?
#
loop_
_entity_poly.entity_id
_entity_poly.type
_entity_poly.pdbx_seq_one_letter_code
_entity_poly.pdbx_strand_id
1 'polypeptide(L)'
;MINDSRLDRTMADGLMSLADVLIPEQAPWPAPSSTGLADYFVDAVRVPQDQLELGALHATWLNIPRDEPLQAARAIEQQMPAAFTLFRQICYLGYYAQPEVVRVLQIEMDCDYHSPPQPQGYVMDLDEAIPPPKVGHYTPTNHVRNVRLETVS
;
A
#
# COMPACT_ATOMS: atom_id res chain seq x y z
N MET A 1 3.52 7.57 31.35
CA MET A 1 2.36 6.88 30.77
C MET A 1 2.50 6.97 29.27
N ILE A 2 2.82 5.87 28.59
CA ILE A 2 2.73 5.81 27.13
C ILE A 2 1.22 5.68 26.86
N ASN A 3 0.63 6.70 26.26
CA ASN A 3 -0.76 6.64 25.83
C ASN A 3 -0.79 5.62 24.69
N ASP A 4 -1.38 4.45 24.91
CA ASP A 4 -1.49 3.43 23.86
C ASP A 4 -2.57 3.90 22.88
N SER A 5 -2.16 4.68 21.88
CA SER A 5 -3.03 5.25 20.86
C SER A 5 -3.26 4.28 19.70
N ARG A 6 -3.31 2.97 19.99
CA ARG A 6 -3.62 1.92 19.01
C ARG A 6 -5.12 1.81 18.79
N LEU A 7 -5.49 1.21 17.66
CA LEU A 7 -6.88 0.85 17.40
C LEU A 7 -7.33 -0.23 18.39
N ASP A 8 -8.59 -0.17 18.83
CA ASP A 8 -9.19 -1.27 19.57
C ASP A 8 -9.24 -2.55 18.71
N ARG A 9 -8.84 -3.68 19.30
CA ARG A 9 -8.78 -4.96 18.58
C ARG A 9 -10.14 -5.45 18.11
N THR A 10 -11.18 -5.31 18.94
CA THR A 10 -12.54 -5.73 18.60
C THR A 10 -13.05 -4.98 17.37
N MET A 11 -12.72 -3.69 17.30
CA MET A 11 -13.04 -2.86 16.15
C MET A 11 -12.29 -3.29 14.89
N ALA A 12 -11.01 -3.61 14.99
CA ALA A 12 -10.22 -4.13 13.86
C ALA A 12 -10.82 -5.45 13.33
N ASP A 13 -11.15 -6.39 14.22
CA ASP A 13 -11.73 -7.68 13.84
C ASP A 13 -13.11 -7.51 13.17
N GLY A 14 -13.96 -6.60 13.69
CA GLY A 14 -15.28 -6.34 13.11
C GLY A 14 -15.25 -5.74 11.70
N LEU A 15 -14.18 -4.99 11.37
CA LEU A 15 -13.96 -4.44 10.04
C LEU A 15 -13.50 -5.48 9.00
N MET A 16 -13.03 -6.66 9.41
CA MET A 16 -12.55 -7.69 8.47
C MET A 16 -13.65 -8.21 7.55
N SER A 17 -14.89 -8.30 8.04
CA SER A 17 -16.04 -8.68 7.20
C SER A 17 -16.34 -7.66 6.10
N LEU A 18 -16.03 -6.37 6.31
CA LEU A 18 -16.10 -5.35 5.26
C LEU A 18 -14.90 -5.46 4.31
N ALA A 19 -13.72 -5.82 4.84
CA ALA A 19 -12.53 -6.06 4.03
C ALA A 19 -12.73 -7.21 3.04
N ASP A 20 -13.35 -8.32 3.48
CA ASP A 20 -13.68 -9.47 2.62
C ASP A 20 -14.66 -9.12 1.49
N VAL A 21 -15.51 -8.10 1.68
CA VAL A 21 -16.37 -7.58 0.61
C VAL A 21 -15.56 -6.73 -0.38
N LEU A 22 -14.58 -5.98 0.12
CA LEU A 22 -13.71 -5.10 -0.67
C LEU A 22 -12.70 -5.88 -1.53
N ILE A 23 -12.18 -6.96 -0.96
CA ILE A 23 -11.20 -7.86 -1.57
C ILE A 23 -11.78 -9.27 -1.42
N PRO A 24 -12.62 -9.71 -2.38
CA PRO A 24 -13.22 -11.03 -2.31
C PRO A 24 -12.16 -12.12 -2.41
N GLU A 25 -12.35 -13.20 -1.66
CA GLU A 25 -11.50 -14.38 -1.76
C GLU A 25 -11.54 -14.95 -3.17
N GLN A 26 -10.36 -15.17 -3.75
CA GLN A 26 -10.22 -15.77 -5.07
C GLN A 26 -8.90 -16.51 -5.14
N ALA A 27 -8.91 -17.84 -5.13
CA ALA A 27 -7.68 -18.63 -5.22
C ALA A 27 -6.79 -18.19 -6.40
N PRO A 28 -5.48 -17.98 -6.19
CA PRO A 28 -4.69 -18.28 -4.99
C PRO A 28 -4.69 -17.20 -3.87
N TRP A 29 -5.41 -16.10 -4.06
CA TRP A 29 -5.45 -14.96 -3.15
C TRP A 29 -6.32 -15.23 -1.91
N PRO A 30 -5.77 -15.11 -0.69
CA PRO A 30 -6.52 -15.38 0.55
C PRO A 30 -7.55 -14.28 0.84
N ALA A 31 -8.62 -14.62 1.56
CA ALA A 31 -9.53 -13.62 2.10
C ALA A 31 -8.78 -12.71 3.09
N PRO A 32 -9.02 -11.38 3.12
CA PRO A 32 -8.43 -10.49 4.10
C PRO A 32 -8.57 -10.97 5.55
N SER A 33 -9.74 -11.48 5.94
CA SER A 33 -10.01 -12.00 7.29
C SER A 33 -9.20 -13.25 7.67
N SER A 34 -8.63 -13.95 6.68
CA SER A 34 -7.73 -15.10 6.89
C SER A 34 -6.25 -14.71 7.02
N THR A 35 -5.93 -13.43 6.91
CA THR A 35 -4.57 -12.87 6.99
C THR A 35 -4.31 -12.13 8.31
N GLY A 36 -3.10 -11.59 8.49
CA GLY A 36 -2.75 -10.68 9.58
C GLY A 36 -3.28 -9.24 9.44
N LEU A 37 -4.25 -8.97 8.56
CA LEU A 37 -4.72 -7.60 8.28
C LEU A 37 -5.30 -6.90 9.53
N ALA A 38 -5.99 -7.61 10.41
CA ALA A 38 -6.53 -7.00 11.64
C ALA A 38 -5.41 -6.47 12.55
N ASP A 39 -4.30 -7.19 12.67
CA ASP A 39 -3.11 -6.73 13.40
C ASP A 39 -2.52 -5.48 12.76
N TYR A 40 -2.48 -5.44 11.43
CA TYR A 40 -2.05 -4.26 10.69
C TYR A 40 -2.93 -3.04 10.99
N PHE A 41 -4.25 -3.19 11.09
CA PHE A 41 -5.15 -2.09 11.49
C PHE A 41 -4.85 -1.59 12.90
N VAL A 42 -4.65 -2.51 13.86
CA VAL A 42 -4.26 -2.18 15.23
C VAL A 42 -2.96 -1.40 15.24
N ASP A 43 -2.02 -1.72 14.37
CA ASP A 43 -0.70 -1.10 14.32
C ASP A 43 -0.54 0.12 13.40
N ALA A 44 -1.37 0.28 12.39
CA ALA A 44 -1.30 1.40 11.46
C ALA A 44 -2.05 2.62 11.99
N VAL A 45 -3.18 2.42 12.69
CA VAL A 45 -4.00 3.54 13.14
C VAL A 45 -3.46 4.09 14.46
N ARG A 46 -2.98 5.34 14.41
CA ARG A 46 -2.36 6.03 15.55
C ARG A 46 -2.99 7.37 15.87
N VAL A 47 -3.71 7.96 14.92
CA VAL A 47 -4.34 9.27 15.05
C VAL A 47 -5.72 9.07 15.69
N PRO A 48 -6.05 9.75 16.81
CA PRO A 48 -7.35 9.59 17.47
C PRO A 48 -8.56 9.89 16.57
N GLN A 49 -8.43 10.84 15.63
CA GLN A 49 -9.47 11.13 14.65
C GLN A 49 -9.75 9.93 13.75
N ASP A 50 -8.71 9.27 13.24
CA ASP A 50 -8.84 8.10 12.38
C ASP A 50 -9.52 6.94 13.12
N GLN A 51 -9.22 6.77 14.41
CA GLN A 51 -9.91 5.78 15.25
C GLN A 51 -11.41 6.09 15.38
N LEU A 52 -11.77 7.37 15.54
CA LEU A 52 -13.18 7.79 15.64
C LEU A 52 -13.92 7.55 14.32
N GLU A 53 -13.32 7.89 13.18
CA GLU A 53 -13.88 7.65 11.85
C GLU A 53 -14.09 6.16 11.59
N LEU A 54 -13.09 5.32 11.89
CA LEU A 54 -13.18 3.88 11.74
C LEU A 54 -14.16 3.25 12.73
N GLY A 55 -14.30 3.81 13.93
CA GLY A 55 -15.31 3.38 14.90
C GLY A 55 -16.73 3.68 14.46
N ALA A 56 -16.96 4.86 13.88
CA ALA A 56 -18.25 5.22 13.29
C ALA A 56 -18.58 4.32 12.08
N LEU A 57 -17.58 4.04 11.23
CA LEU A 57 -17.72 3.12 10.10
C LEU A 57 -18.07 1.70 10.58
N HIS A 58 -17.32 1.17 11.54
CA HIS A 58 -17.53 -0.14 12.12
C HIS A 58 -18.95 -0.27 12.72
N ALA A 59 -19.37 0.70 13.53
CA ALA A 59 -20.71 0.72 14.11
C ALA A 59 -21.80 0.76 13.03
N THR A 60 -21.60 1.53 11.97
CA THR A 60 -22.55 1.62 10.86
C THR A 60 -22.65 0.30 10.08
N TRP A 61 -21.50 -0.32 9.79
CA TRP A 61 -21.43 -1.62 9.12
C TRP A 61 -22.09 -2.75 9.90
N LEU A 62 -21.95 -2.75 11.23
CA LEU A 62 -22.61 -3.75 12.07
C LEU A 62 -24.15 -3.63 12.09
N ASN A 63 -24.68 -2.43 11.86
CA ASN A 63 -26.11 -2.15 11.94
C ASN A 63 -26.84 -2.28 10.59
N ILE A 64 -26.13 -2.46 9.49
CA ILE A 64 -26.74 -2.67 8.17
C ILE A 64 -27.05 -4.16 7.95
N PRO A 65 -28.24 -4.51 7.42
CA PRO A 65 -28.56 -5.87 7.00
C PRO A 65 -27.56 -6.39 5.97
N ARG A 66 -27.09 -7.63 6.15
CA ARG A 66 -26.03 -8.26 5.33
C ARG A 66 -26.55 -9.23 4.28
N ASP A 67 -27.81 -9.12 3.89
CA ASP A 67 -28.42 -9.98 2.86
C ASP A 67 -27.73 -9.79 1.50
N GLU A 68 -27.30 -8.55 1.20
CA GLU A 68 -26.49 -8.21 0.03
C GLU A 68 -25.24 -7.41 0.44
N PRO A 69 -24.14 -8.07 0.85
CA PRO A 69 -22.96 -7.41 1.44
C PRO A 69 -22.33 -6.34 0.54
N LEU A 70 -22.30 -6.57 -0.78
CA LEU A 70 -21.76 -5.60 -1.74
C LEU A 70 -22.61 -4.32 -1.82
N GLN A 71 -23.93 -4.44 -1.82
CA GLN A 71 -24.83 -3.29 -1.83
C GLN A 71 -24.77 -2.53 -0.51
N ALA A 72 -24.70 -3.26 0.60
CA ALA A 72 -24.45 -2.71 1.92
C ALA A 72 -23.15 -1.87 1.97
N ALA A 73 -22.04 -2.41 1.45
CA ALA A 73 -20.77 -1.70 1.41
C ALA A 73 -20.84 -0.43 0.53
N ARG A 74 -21.50 -0.50 -0.63
CA ARG A 74 -21.73 0.67 -1.50
C ARG A 74 -22.57 1.75 -0.83
N ALA A 75 -23.61 1.37 -0.08
CA ALA A 75 -24.43 2.30 0.66
C ALA A 75 -23.63 3.03 1.74
N ILE A 76 -22.74 2.32 2.43
CA ILE A 76 -21.83 2.91 3.41
C ILE A 76 -20.81 3.83 2.76
N GLU A 77 -20.23 3.45 1.62
CA GLU A 77 -19.31 4.31 0.86
C GLU A 77 -19.98 5.65 0.51
N GLN A 78 -21.25 5.63 0.10
CA GLN A 78 -22.02 6.84 -0.19
C GLN A 78 -22.37 7.65 1.06
N GLN A 79 -22.69 6.99 2.17
CA GLN A 79 -23.07 7.63 3.43
C GLN A 79 -21.86 8.25 4.16
N MET A 80 -20.71 7.57 4.12
CA MET A 80 -19.51 7.89 4.90
C MET A 80 -18.24 7.88 4.02
N PRO A 81 -18.17 8.70 2.96
CA PRO A 81 -17.13 8.60 1.94
C PRO A 81 -15.70 8.80 2.48
N ALA A 82 -15.53 9.68 3.48
CA ALA A 82 -14.23 9.92 4.11
C ALA A 82 -13.74 8.71 4.93
N ALA A 83 -14.57 8.23 5.85
CA ALA A 83 -14.25 7.06 6.67
C ALA A 83 -14.04 5.79 5.82
N PHE A 84 -14.87 5.61 4.78
CA PHE A 84 -14.72 4.49 3.85
C PHE A 84 -13.42 4.59 3.03
N THR A 85 -13.05 5.80 2.60
CA THR A 85 -11.78 6.03 1.89
C THR A 85 -10.58 5.71 2.79
N LEU A 86 -10.61 6.17 4.04
CA LEU A 86 -9.58 5.85 5.04
C LEU A 86 -9.46 4.34 5.25
N PHE A 87 -10.59 3.67 5.50
CA PHE A 87 -10.64 2.21 5.65
C PHE A 87 -10.06 1.50 4.43
N ARG A 88 -10.47 1.87 3.21
CA ARG A 88 -10.00 1.26 1.95
C ARG A 88 -8.49 1.44 1.77
N GLN A 89 -7.96 2.62 2.09
CA GLN A 89 -6.51 2.87 2.00
C GLN A 89 -5.72 1.95 2.92
N ILE A 90 -6.12 1.86 4.20
CA ILE A 90 -5.47 1.00 5.19
C ILE A 90 -5.65 -0.48 4.79
N CYS A 91 -6.83 -0.85 4.32
CA CYS A 91 -7.15 -2.21 3.88
C CYS A 91 -6.25 -2.65 2.73
N TYR A 92 -6.13 -1.87 1.65
CA TYR A 92 -5.26 -2.22 0.53
C TYR A 92 -3.78 -2.21 0.89
N LEU A 93 -3.31 -1.19 1.62
CA LEU A 93 -1.91 -1.14 2.05
C LEU A 93 -1.55 -2.31 2.97
N GLY A 94 -2.44 -2.63 3.90
CA GLY A 94 -2.25 -3.73 4.84
C GLY A 94 -2.33 -5.10 4.17
N TYR A 95 -3.31 -5.31 3.27
CA TYR A 95 -3.52 -6.60 2.62
C TYR A 95 -2.34 -6.99 1.73
N TYR A 96 -1.87 -6.09 0.88
CA TYR A 96 -0.72 -6.36 0.02
C TYR A 96 0.63 -6.38 0.77
N ALA A 97 0.65 -6.01 2.06
CA ALA A 97 1.81 -6.18 2.93
C ALA A 97 1.84 -7.53 3.65
N GLN A 98 0.77 -8.35 3.57
CA GLN A 98 0.69 -9.62 4.29
C GLN A 98 1.63 -10.68 3.67
N PRO A 99 2.37 -11.47 4.46
CA PRO A 99 3.35 -12.42 3.95
C PRO A 99 2.78 -13.44 2.94
N GLU A 100 1.57 -13.93 3.18
CA GLU A 100 0.85 -14.85 2.30
C GLU A 100 0.44 -14.20 0.98
N VAL A 101 -0.03 -12.95 1.00
CA VAL A 101 -0.39 -12.20 -0.20
C VAL A 101 0.87 -11.87 -1.02
N VAL A 102 1.95 -11.48 -0.34
CA VAL A 102 3.26 -11.23 -0.95
C VAL A 102 3.80 -12.48 -1.65
N ARG A 103 3.70 -13.65 -1.02
CA ARG A 103 4.09 -14.93 -1.64
C ARG A 103 3.28 -15.21 -2.91
N VAL A 104 1.96 -15.02 -2.85
CA VAL A 104 1.09 -15.21 -4.02
C VAL A 104 1.48 -14.24 -5.13
N LEU A 105 1.71 -12.96 -4.80
CA LEU A 105 2.11 -11.94 -5.77
C LEU A 105 3.43 -12.30 -6.46
N GLN A 106 4.44 -12.76 -5.71
CA GLN A 106 5.72 -13.23 -6.27
C GLN A 106 5.54 -14.40 -7.25
N ILE A 107 4.70 -15.39 -6.90
CA ILE A 107 4.46 -16.57 -7.71
C ILE A 107 3.67 -16.23 -8.98
N GLU A 108 2.59 -15.46 -8.86
CA GLU A 108 1.68 -15.16 -9.97
C GLU A 108 2.25 -14.14 -10.95
N MET A 109 3.09 -13.21 -10.47
CA MET A 109 3.65 -12.12 -11.28
C MET A 109 5.09 -12.36 -11.73
N ASP A 110 5.73 -13.43 -11.26
CA ASP A 110 7.15 -13.73 -11.50
C ASP A 110 8.04 -12.50 -11.27
N CYS A 111 7.92 -11.87 -10.10
CA CYS A 111 8.59 -10.62 -9.79
C CYS A 111 9.25 -10.58 -8.40
N ASP A 112 10.30 -9.77 -8.29
CA ASP A 112 11.09 -9.56 -7.06
C ASP A 112 10.40 -8.62 -6.06
N TYR A 113 9.08 -8.78 -5.87
CA TYR A 113 8.35 -8.01 -4.87
C TYR A 113 8.70 -8.52 -3.47
N HIS A 114 9.23 -7.66 -2.59
CA HIS A 114 9.57 -8.02 -1.21
C HIS A 114 8.86 -7.11 -0.19
N SER A 115 8.41 -7.68 0.93
CA SER A 115 7.91 -6.87 2.06
C SER A 115 9.05 -6.09 2.73
N PRO A 116 8.75 -4.96 3.40
CA PRO A 116 9.74 -4.19 4.14
C PRO A 116 10.50 -5.01 5.20
N PRO A 117 11.72 -4.59 5.55
CA PRO A 117 12.44 -3.42 5.03
C PRO A 117 12.95 -3.63 3.59
N GLN A 118 12.69 -2.63 2.74
CA GLN A 118 13.17 -2.58 1.36
C GLN A 118 14.44 -1.72 1.26
N PRO A 119 15.48 -2.15 0.53
CA PRO A 119 15.70 -3.48 -0.09
C PRO A 119 16.69 -4.31 0.76
N GLN A 120 17.03 -5.53 0.32
CA GLN A 120 18.37 -6.09 0.66
C GLN A 120 19.53 -5.25 0.06
N GLY A 121 19.24 -4.14 -0.64
CA GLY A 121 20.15 -3.45 -1.55
C GLY A 121 20.02 -3.98 -2.98
N TYR A 122 20.67 -3.29 -3.93
CA TYR A 122 21.18 -3.99 -5.10
C TYR A 122 22.18 -5.03 -4.58
N VAL A 123 21.86 -6.32 -4.66
CA VAL A 123 22.93 -7.32 -4.79
C VAL A 123 23.42 -7.20 -6.23
N MET A 124 24.11 -6.10 -6.49
CA MET A 124 24.94 -5.94 -7.66
C MET A 124 26.25 -6.62 -7.33
N ASP A 125 26.82 -7.36 -8.28
CA ASP A 125 28.26 -7.59 -8.26
C ASP A 125 28.94 -6.23 -8.04
N LEU A 126 30.01 -6.20 -7.23
CA LEU A 126 30.80 -4.98 -7.11
C LEU A 126 31.11 -4.50 -8.54
N ASP A 127 30.65 -3.30 -8.89
CA ASP A 127 30.98 -2.70 -10.18
C ASP A 127 32.49 -2.88 -10.39
N GLU A 128 32.89 -3.37 -11.58
CA GLU A 128 34.29 -3.30 -11.98
C GLU A 128 34.77 -1.88 -11.69
N ALA A 129 35.90 -1.76 -10.99
CA ALA A 129 36.41 -0.51 -10.47
C ALA A 129 36.17 0.62 -11.47
N ILE A 130 35.24 1.53 -11.14
CA ILE A 130 34.88 2.64 -12.01
C ILE A 130 36.20 3.35 -12.35
N PRO A 131 36.62 3.37 -13.64
CA PRO A 131 37.85 4.04 -13.99
C PRO A 131 37.74 5.49 -13.49
N PRO A 132 38.81 6.04 -12.89
CA PRO A 132 38.77 7.35 -12.27
C PRO A 132 38.14 8.34 -13.24
N PRO A 133 37.28 9.26 -12.75
CA PRO A 133 36.54 10.17 -13.61
C PRO A 133 37.52 10.84 -14.56
N LYS A 134 37.31 10.67 -15.87
CA LYS A 134 38.04 11.44 -16.88
C LYS A 134 37.89 12.89 -16.46
N VAL A 135 39.02 13.59 -16.28
CA VAL A 135 39.02 15.01 -15.92
C VAL A 135 38.17 15.73 -16.94
N GLY A 136 36.96 16.13 -16.54
CA GLY A 136 36.03 16.81 -17.42
C GLY A 136 36.59 18.20 -17.71
N HIS A 137 36.68 18.55 -18.99
CA HIS A 137 36.98 19.91 -19.38
C HIS A 137 35.66 20.67 -19.53
N TYR A 138 35.51 21.73 -18.73
CA TYR A 138 34.41 22.67 -18.87
C TYR A 138 34.74 23.67 -19.98
N THR A 139 33.85 23.79 -20.96
CA THR A 139 33.88 24.89 -21.93
C THR A 139 32.98 26.00 -21.41
N PRO A 140 33.53 27.19 -21.07
CA PRO A 140 32.74 28.36 -20.71
C PRO A 140 31.63 28.64 -21.73
N THR A 141 30.46 29.04 -21.25
CA THR A 141 29.28 29.25 -22.10
C THR A 141 29.55 30.24 -23.24
N ASN A 142 30.39 31.24 -23.00
CA ASN A 142 30.81 32.23 -24.01
C ASN A 142 31.78 31.67 -25.07
N HIS A 143 32.30 30.46 -24.89
CA HIS A 143 33.21 29.78 -25.83
C HIS A 143 32.49 28.70 -26.67
N VAL A 144 31.21 28.44 -26.42
CA VAL A 144 30.40 27.53 -27.23
C VAL A 144 30.08 28.21 -28.57
N ARG A 145 30.45 27.58 -29.69
CA ARG A 145 30.13 28.05 -31.04
C ARG A 145 29.06 27.15 -31.65
N ASN A 146 28.01 27.74 -32.20
CA ASN A 146 27.00 27.00 -32.95
C ASN A 146 27.61 26.47 -34.24
N VAL A 147 27.62 25.16 -34.40
CA VAL A 147 27.99 24.50 -35.67
C VAL A 147 26.70 24.21 -36.42
N ARG A 148 26.56 24.74 -37.64
CA ARG A 148 25.48 24.33 -38.54
C ARG A 148 25.85 22.97 -39.13
N LEU A 149 25.04 21.96 -38.86
CA LEU A 149 25.14 20.68 -39.54
C LEU A 149 24.50 20.85 -40.91
N GLU A 150 25.30 20.76 -41.98
CA GLU A 150 24.78 20.66 -43.33
C GLU A 150 24.18 19.26 -43.49
N THR A 151 22.86 19.19 -43.60
CA THR A 151 22.16 17.94 -43.89
C THR A 151 22.57 17.49 -45.29
N VAL A 152 23.32 16.39 -45.37
CA VAL A 152 23.67 15.76 -46.64
C VAL A 152 22.40 15.15 -47.22
N SER A 153 21.97 15.66 -48.38
CA SER A 153 20.90 15.09 -49.22
C SER A 153 21.36 13.82 -49.93
#